data_AF-A0A358IHK4-F1
#
_entry.id   AF-A0A358IHK4-F1
#
_cell.length_a   1.000
_cell.length_b   1.000
_cell.length_c   1.000
_cell.angle_alpha   90.00
_cell.angle_beta   90.00
_cell.angle_gamma   90.00
#
_symmetry.space_group_name_H-M   'P 1'
#
loop_
_entity.id
_entity.type
_entity.pdbx_description
1 polymer ?
#
loop_
_entity_poly.entity_id
_entity_poly.type
_entity_poly.pdbx_seq_one_letter_code
_entity_poly.pdbx_strand_id
1 'polypeptide(L)' 'GSAATGSGIGPTQITDVIGIVKAYTTRVGEGPLPSSMAPQMDEHVRMLGGEFGATTGRPRRCGWVDSVLTRF' A
#
# COMPACT_ATOMS: atom_id res chain seq x y z
N GLY A 1 -8.72 -14.28 -0.08
CA GLY A 1 -8.18 -15.65 0.01
C GLY A 1 -7.98 -16.08 1.45
N SER A 2 -6.90 -15.59 2.08
CA SER A 2 -6.47 -16.06 3.40
C SER A 2 -7.46 -15.83 4.55
N ALA A 3 -8.43 -14.92 4.40
CA ALA A 3 -9.49 -14.72 5.39
C ALA A 3 -10.26 -16.02 5.66
N ALA A 4 -10.61 -16.80 4.62
CA ALA A 4 -11.31 -18.06 4.79
C ALA A 4 -10.43 -19.11 5.49
N THR A 5 -9.21 -19.30 5.01
CA THR A 5 -8.27 -20.30 5.57
C THR A 5 -7.82 -19.96 6.99
N GLY A 6 -7.71 -18.67 7.33
CA GLY A 6 -7.22 -18.20 8.62
C GLY A 6 -8.29 -18.10 9.72
N SER A 7 -9.57 -18.10 9.37
CA SER A 7 -10.68 -17.97 10.34
C SER A 7 -11.59 -19.20 10.41
N GLY A 8 -11.46 -20.16 9.48
CA GLY A 8 -12.27 -21.37 9.44
C GLY A 8 -13.67 -21.18 8.84
N ILE A 9 -13.99 -19.98 8.33
CA ILE A 9 -15.23 -19.73 7.60
C ILE A 9 -15.12 -20.26 6.17
N GLY A 10 -16.21 -20.84 5.66
CA GLY A 10 -16.28 -21.25 4.26
C GLY A 10 -16.18 -20.03 3.34
N PRO A 11 -15.44 -20.09 2.22
CA PRO A 11 -15.30 -18.95 1.31
C PRO A 11 -16.63 -18.46 0.72
N THR A 12 -17.63 -19.34 0.64
CA THR A 12 -19.00 -19.01 0.20
C THR A 12 -19.81 -18.23 1.24
N GLN A 13 -19.29 -18.07 2.47
CA GLN A 13 -19.93 -17.29 3.54
C GLN A 13 -19.43 -15.84 3.58
N ILE A 14 -18.46 -15.47 2.75
CA ILE A 14 -18.01 -14.08 2.62
C ILE A 14 -18.99 -13.36 1.70
N THR A 15 -19.75 -12.41 2.25
CA THR A 15 -20.76 -11.67 1.48
C THR A 15 -20.18 -10.44 0.80
N ASP A 16 -19.24 -9.76 1.45
CA ASP A 16 -18.72 -8.47 1.03
C ASP A 16 -17.22 -8.34 1.29
N VAL A 17 -16.54 -7.55 0.45
CA VAL A 17 -15.11 -7.24 0.58
C VAL A 17 -14.91 -5.75 0.36
N ILE A 18 -14.35 -5.06 1.37
CA ILE A 18 -13.99 -3.64 1.28
C ILE A 18 -12.48 -3.53 1.07
N GLY A 19 -12.06 -3.03 -0.09
CA GLY A 19 -10.68 -2.71 -0.39
C GLY A 19 -10.30 -1.34 0.16
N ILE A 20 -9.16 -1.24 0.86
CA ILE A 20 -8.63 0.03 1.34
C ILE A 20 -7.54 0.50 0.38
N VAL A 21 -7.77 1.62 -0.27
CA VAL A 21 -6.82 2.22 -1.23
C VAL A 21 -6.50 3.63 -0.75
N LYS A 22 -5.21 3.95 -0.68
CA LYS A 22 -4.74 5.31 -0.38
C LYS A 22 -4.73 6.15 -1.65
N ALA A 23 -4.88 7.47 -1.51
CA ALA A 23 -4.81 8.41 -2.63
C ALA A 23 -3.44 8.46 -3.36
N TYR A 24 -2.43 7.78 -2.82
CA TYR A 24 -1.09 7.63 -3.39
C TYR A 24 -0.49 6.28 -2.96
N THR A 25 0.52 5.82 -3.67
CA THR A 25 1.15 4.52 -3.43
C THR A 25 2.33 4.67 -2.48
N THR A 26 2.50 3.72 -1.55
CA THR A 26 3.71 3.66 -0.71
C THR A 26 4.28 2.26 -0.63
N ARG A 27 5.61 2.15 -0.59
CA ARG A 27 6.32 0.87 -0.44
C ARG A 27 7.40 0.96 0.63
N VAL A 28 7.48 -0.08 1.48
CA VAL A 28 8.63 -0.32 2.37
C VAL A 28 9.49 -1.42 1.76
N GLY A 29 10.81 -1.25 1.84
CA GLY A 29 11.77 -2.25 1.39
C GLY A 29 12.00 -2.26 -0.11
N GLU A 30 12.72 -3.29 -0.55
CA GLU A 30 13.20 -3.44 -1.92
C GLU A 30 12.10 -3.85 -2.91
N GLY A 31 12.37 -3.58 -4.18
CA GLY A 31 11.48 -3.93 -5.29
C GLY A 31 11.05 -2.72 -6.13
N PRO A 32 10.51 -2.97 -7.33
CA PRO A 32 10.17 -1.90 -8.27
C PRO A 32 8.99 -1.08 -7.76
N LEU A 33 9.03 0.24 -7.93
CA LEU A 33 7.86 1.11 -7.76
C LEU A 33 7.70 1.91 -9.07
N PRO A 34 6.99 1.36 -10.08
CA PRO A 34 6.91 1.99 -11.39
C PRO A 34 6.36 3.42 -11.35
N SER A 35 5.43 3.66 -10.43
CA SER A 35 4.79 4.95 -10.18
C SER A 35 5.58 5.84 -9.21
N SER A 36 6.86 5.58 -8.95
CA SER A 36 7.67 6.36 -8.00
C SER A 36 7.69 7.85 -8.33
N MET A 37 7.53 8.68 -7.30
CA MET A 37 7.66 10.13 -7.44
C MET A 37 9.13 10.55 -7.56
N ALA A 38 9.37 11.74 -8.12
CA ALA A 38 10.69 12.36 -8.08
C ALA A 38 11.09 12.66 -6.61
N PRO A 39 12.39 12.68 -6.26
CA PRO A 39 12.86 12.74 -4.88
C PRO A 39 12.23 13.85 -4.02
N GLN A 40 12.06 15.05 -4.60
CA GLN A 40 11.50 16.20 -3.90
C GLN A 40 10.01 16.00 -3.58
N MET A 41 9.25 15.43 -4.53
CA MET A 41 7.82 15.16 -4.35
C MET A 41 7.60 13.97 -3.41
N ASP A 42 8.44 12.93 -3.52
CA ASP A 42 8.42 11.78 -2.60
C ASP A 42 8.60 12.25 -1.15
N GLU A 43 9.62 13.07 -0.88
CA GLU A 43 9.85 13.62 0.46
C GLU A 43 8.69 14.52 0.93
N HIS A 44 8.16 15.37 0.06
CA HIS A 44 7.03 16.23 0.39
C HIS A 44 5.78 15.42 0.80
N VAL A 45 5.40 14.43 0.00
CA VAL A 45 4.24 13.56 0.27
C VAL A 45 4.49 12.68 1.49
N ARG A 46 5.73 12.19 1.68
CA ARG A 46 6.10 11.40 2.85
C ARG A 46 5.93 12.19 4.15
N MET A 47 6.35 13.46 4.15
CA MET A 47 6.18 14.37 5.27
C MET A 47 4.71 14.63 5.58
N LEU A 48 3.90 14.95 4.56
CA LEU A 48 2.47 15.19 4.74
C LEU A 48 1.70 13.94 5.19
N GLY A 49 2.12 12.78 4.71
CA GLY A 49 1.48 11.49 4.98
C GLY A 49 1.94 10.78 6.26
N GLY A 50 2.98 11.28 6.93
CA GLY A 50 3.56 10.59 8.09
C GLY A 50 4.21 9.25 7.73
N GLU A 51 4.77 9.11 6.53
CA GLU A 51 5.16 7.83 5.92
C GLU A 51 6.59 7.39 6.32
N PHE A 52 6.92 7.46 7.61
CA PHE A 52 8.27 7.22 8.14
C PHE A 52 8.51 5.79 8.65
N GLY A 53 7.43 5.05 8.88
CA GLY A 53 7.46 3.74 9.54
C GLY A 53 7.35 3.84 11.07
N ALA A 54 7.02 2.72 11.70
CA ALA A 54 6.84 2.65 13.17
C ALA A 54 8.14 2.36 13.93
N THR A 55 9.18 1.92 13.23
CA THR A 55 10.51 1.63 13.79
C THR A 55 11.59 2.25 12.91
N THR A 56 12.75 2.55 13.50
CA THR A 56 13.89 3.15 12.82
C THR A 56 14.33 2.35 11.59
N GLY A 57 14.62 3.06 10.49
CA GLY A 57 15.21 2.48 9.28
C GLY A 57 14.24 1.92 8.24
N ARG A 58 12.94 2.25 8.30
CA ARG A 58 11.96 1.82 7.30
C ARG A 58 11.16 2.98 6.68
N PRO A 59 11.81 4.04 6.14
CA PRO A 59 11.10 5.08 5.42
C PRO A 59 10.38 4.48 4.21
N ARG A 60 9.15 4.93 3.97
CA ARG A 60 8.38 4.48 2.80
C ARG A 60 8.73 5.34 1.59
N ARG A 61 8.96 4.68 0.46
CA ARG A 61 9.01 5.33 -0.86
C ARG A 61 7.58 5.65 -1.30
N CYS A 62 7.33 6.88 -1.73
CA CYS A 62 6.03 7.34 -2.23
C CYS A 62 5.99 7.33 -3.76
N GLY A 63 4.81 7.03 -4.29
CA GLY A 63 4.50 6.97 -5.71
C GLY A 63 3.11 7.53 -5.99
N TRP A 64 2.86 7.93 -7.23
CA TRP A 64 1.52 8.30 -7.68
C TRP A 64 0.53 7.15 -7.48
N VAL A 65 -0.77 7.46 -7.46
CA VAL A 65 -1.79 6.42 -7.49
C VAL A 65 -1.59 5.55 -8.72
N ASP A 66 -1.54 4.24 -8.50
CA ASP A 66 -1.33 3.26 -9.56
C ASP A 66 -2.63 2.49 -9.78
N SER A 67 -3.39 2.90 -10.80
CA SER A 67 -4.68 2.28 -11.14
C SER A 67 -4.53 0.90 -11.75
N VAL A 68 -3.39 0.62 -12.39
CA VAL A 68 -3.07 -0.72 -12.90
C VAL A 68 -2.88 -1.65 -11.71
N LEU A 69 -2.04 -1.27 -10.74
CA LEU A 69 -1.86 -2.02 -9.50
C LEU A 69 -3.18 -2.22 -8.74
N THR A 70 -4.00 -1.18 -8.62
CA THR A 70 -5.26 -1.23 -7.85
C THR A 70 -6.32 -2.13 -8.50
N ARG A 71 -6.25 -2.34 -9.82
CA ARG A 71 -7.16 -3.23 -10.54
C ARG A 71 -6.91 -4.71 -10.23
N PHE A 72 -5.69 -5.07 -9.83
CA PHE A 72 -5.25 -6.46 -9.65
C PHE A 72 -5.14 -6.82 -8.16
#